data_AF-A0A1H1U3R4-F1
#
_entry.id   AF-A0A1H1U3R4-F1
#
_cell.length_a   1.000
_cell.length_b   1.000
_cell.length_c   1.000
_cell.angle_alpha   90.00
_cell.angle_beta   90.00
_cell.angle_gamma   90.00
#
_symmetry.space_group_name_H-M   'P 1'
#
loop_
_entity.id
_entity.type
_entity.pdbx_description
1 polymer ?
#
loop_
_entity_poly.entity_id
_entity_poly.type
_entity_poly.pdbx_seq_one_letter_code
_entity_poly.pdbx_strand_id
1 'polypeptide(L)'
;MNNSISLPKKSQQYFLLLAVLLITSQCLLLPAKGFCQKMADPKLEKMPVELEKDYALSALPPHLRKEATVYLLDPAKGYYIAQKGTNGFVCFITRTEWEWGEFRKDLTMPISFDAAGTKAIFPVYQAVAAMRASGKFTAKQIKDIVIDRIRKGVYKAPSRPL
;
A
#
# COMPACT_ATOMS: atom_id res chain seq x y z
N MET A 1 -50.06 27.02 -33.89
CA MET A 1 -49.40 27.60 -35.08
C MET A 1 -47.95 27.86 -34.71
N ASN A 2 -47.03 27.05 -35.20
CA ASN A 2 -45.58 27.18 -34.94
C ASN A 2 -45.00 28.20 -35.91
N ASN A 3 -44.55 29.36 -35.39
CA ASN A 3 -43.83 30.35 -36.17
C ASN A 3 -42.32 30.13 -36.03
N SER A 4 -41.78 29.29 -36.90
CA SER A 4 -40.34 29.12 -37.06
C SER A 4 -39.79 30.34 -37.81
N ILE A 5 -39.21 31.30 -37.09
CA ILE A 5 -38.49 32.42 -37.69
C ILE A 5 -37.16 31.87 -38.21
N SER A 6 -37.02 31.73 -39.53
CA SER A 6 -35.78 31.32 -40.17
C SER A 6 -34.83 32.51 -40.32
N LEU A 7 -33.68 32.43 -39.66
CA LEU A 7 -32.62 33.42 -39.80
C LEU A 7 -31.91 33.25 -41.16
N PRO A 8 -31.45 34.34 -41.79
CA PRO A 8 -30.75 34.27 -43.07
C PRO A 8 -29.42 33.50 -42.94
N LYS A 9 -29.10 32.62 -43.92
CA LYS A 9 -27.94 31.69 -43.88
C LYS A 9 -26.61 32.34 -43.45
N LYS A 10 -26.37 33.59 -43.86
CA LYS A 10 -25.13 34.34 -43.52
C LYS A 10 -25.08 34.72 -42.04
N SER A 11 -26.22 35.11 -41.46
CA SER A 11 -26.39 35.35 -40.01
C SER A 11 -26.18 34.06 -39.22
N GLN A 12 -26.69 32.93 -39.72
CA GLN A 12 -26.51 31.62 -39.09
C GLN A 12 -25.04 31.18 -39.08
N GLN A 13 -24.28 31.48 -40.13
CA GLN A 13 -22.84 31.22 -40.21
C GLN A 13 -22.02 32.07 -39.22
N TYR A 14 -22.33 33.37 -39.09
CA TYR A 14 -21.66 34.22 -38.09
C TYR A 14 -21.99 33.77 -36.66
N PHE A 15 -23.23 33.35 -36.41
CA PHE A 15 -23.65 32.83 -35.11
C PHE A 15 -22.92 31.51 -34.75
N LEU A 16 -22.77 30.61 -35.73
CA LEU A 16 -22.00 29.38 -35.59
C LEU A 16 -20.51 29.67 -35.34
N LEU A 17 -19.91 30.62 -36.06
CA LEU A 17 -18.50 31.00 -35.86
C LEU A 17 -18.25 31.64 -34.49
N LEU A 18 -19.14 32.54 -34.05
CA LEU A 18 -19.08 33.14 -32.70
C LEU A 18 -19.26 32.09 -31.59
N ALA A 19 -20.19 31.14 -31.78
CA ALA A 19 -20.39 30.05 -30.82
C ALA A 19 -19.15 29.14 -30.72
N VAL A 20 -18.51 28.81 -31.84
CA VAL A 20 -17.27 28.00 -31.85
C VAL A 20 -16.11 28.74 -31.19
N LEU A 21 -15.97 30.05 -31.44
CA LEU A 21 -14.95 30.91 -30.79
C LEU A 21 -15.15 31.04 -29.27
N LEU A 22 -16.40 31.10 -28.81
CA LEU A 22 -16.72 31.13 -27.38
C LEU A 22 -16.44 29.79 -26.68
N ILE A 23 -16.69 28.66 -27.36
CA ILE A 23 -16.43 27.32 -26.83
C ILE A 23 -14.91 27.05 -26.76
N THR A 24 -14.12 27.46 -27.75
CA THR A 24 -12.66 27.27 -27.71
C THR A 24 -11.97 28.14 -26.66
N SER A 25 -12.47 29.36 -26.43
CA SER A 25 -11.97 30.27 -25.39
C SER A 25 -12.18 29.72 -23.96
N GLN A 26 -13.30 29.01 -23.71
CA GLN A 26 -13.60 28.42 -22.40
C GLN A 26 -12.74 27.19 -22.07
N CYS A 27 -12.25 26.44 -23.07
CA CYS A 27 -11.35 25.30 -22.86
C CYS A 27 -9.93 25.70 -22.39
N LEU A 28 -9.50 26.95 -22.64
CA LEU A 28 -8.16 27.43 -22.27
C LEU A 28 -8.05 27.97 -20.83
N LEU A 29 -9.17 28.10 -20.11
CA LEU A 29 -9.22 28.69 -18.77
C LEU A 29 -9.70 27.72 -17.68
N LEU A 30 -9.81 26.42 -17.97
CA LEU A 30 -10.05 25.44 -16.91
C LEU A 30 -8.76 25.34 -16.06
N PRO A 31 -8.77 25.79 -14.78
CA PRO A 31 -7.67 25.44 -13.91
C PRO A 31 -7.65 23.92 -13.86
N ALA A 32 -6.52 23.33 -14.24
CA ALA A 32 -6.18 22.00 -13.81
C ALA A 32 -6.10 22.06 -12.28
N LYS A 33 -7.24 21.90 -11.61
CA LYS A 33 -7.30 21.43 -10.24
C LYS A 33 -6.79 20.00 -10.32
N GLY A 34 -5.48 19.87 -10.47
CA GLY A 34 -4.78 18.63 -10.18
C GLY A 34 -5.26 18.26 -8.80
N PHE A 35 -5.99 17.14 -8.72
CA PHE A 35 -6.31 16.54 -7.46
C PHE A 35 -4.96 16.16 -6.87
N CYS A 36 -4.38 17.06 -6.08
CA CYS A 36 -3.21 16.73 -5.29
C CYS A 36 -3.74 15.72 -4.28
N GLN A 37 -3.66 14.44 -4.65
CA GLN A 37 -3.87 13.33 -3.75
C GLN A 37 -2.91 13.58 -2.59
N LYS A 38 -3.46 14.08 -1.47
CA LYS A 38 -2.69 14.25 -0.24
C LYS A 38 -2.14 12.87 0.08
N MET A 39 -0.85 12.66 -0.20
CA MET A 39 -0.20 11.37 0.02
C MET A 39 -0.50 10.97 1.46
N ALA A 40 -1.15 9.81 1.65
CA ALA A 40 -1.42 9.30 2.98
C ALA A 40 -0.09 9.27 3.75
N ASP A 41 -0.06 9.88 4.93
CA ASP A 41 1.13 9.92 5.76
C ASP A 41 1.61 8.49 6.02
N PRO A 42 2.81 8.10 5.54
CA PRO A 42 3.28 6.72 5.62
C PRO A 42 3.53 6.29 7.07
N LYS A 43 3.66 7.25 7.99
CA LYS A 43 4.07 7.00 9.38
C LYS A 43 2.98 6.25 10.14
N LEU A 44 3.40 5.16 10.76
CA LEU A 44 2.59 4.40 11.71
C LEU A 44 2.84 4.89 13.13
N GLU A 45 1.82 4.79 13.97
CA GLU A 45 1.98 4.92 15.41
C GLU A 45 2.62 3.65 15.98
N LYS A 46 3.53 3.82 16.94
CA LYS A 46 4.20 2.69 17.61
C LYS A 46 3.21 2.05 18.58
N MET A 47 2.99 0.75 18.41
CA MET A 47 2.25 -0.04 19.39
C MET A 47 3.09 -0.21 20.67
N PRO A 48 2.47 -0.18 21.87
CA PRO A 48 3.16 -0.55 23.10
C PRO A 48 3.80 -1.93 23.00
N VAL A 49 5.03 -2.07 23.50
CA VAL A 49 5.88 -3.27 23.28
C VAL A 49 5.21 -4.55 23.75
N GLU A 50 4.68 -4.57 24.98
CA GLU A 50 4.04 -5.78 25.53
C GLU A 50 2.75 -6.14 24.77
N LEU A 51 1.93 -5.14 24.42
CA LEU A 51 0.74 -5.35 23.61
C LEU A 51 1.08 -5.93 22.24
N GLU A 52 2.11 -5.39 21.59
CA GLU A 52 2.54 -5.84 20.27
C GLU A 52 3.09 -7.28 20.33
N LYS A 53 3.86 -7.59 21.36
CA LYS A 53 4.41 -8.93 21.60
C LYS A 53 3.30 -9.95 21.85
N ASP A 54 2.39 -9.66 22.76
CA ASP A 54 1.29 -10.57 23.11
C ASP A 54 0.36 -10.80 21.92
N TYR A 55 0.06 -9.73 21.17
CA TYR A 55 -0.78 -9.85 19.99
C TYR A 55 -0.07 -10.59 18.85
N ALA A 56 1.22 -10.37 18.63
CA ALA A 56 1.99 -11.18 17.67
C ALA A 56 1.96 -12.68 18.03
N LEU A 57 2.18 -13.01 19.30
CA LEU A 57 2.14 -14.39 19.80
C LEU A 57 0.74 -15.03 19.70
N SER A 58 -0.32 -14.23 19.62
CA SER A 58 -1.68 -14.75 19.45
C SER A 58 -1.89 -15.48 18.13
N ALA A 59 -1.00 -15.28 17.14
CA ALA A 59 -1.02 -16.03 15.87
C ALA A 59 -0.69 -17.53 16.02
N LEU A 60 -0.12 -17.94 17.16
CA LEU A 60 0.22 -19.33 17.44
C LEU A 60 -0.71 -19.97 18.48
N PRO A 61 -0.91 -21.31 18.41
CA PRO A 61 -1.42 -22.11 19.53
C PRO A 61 -0.58 -21.91 20.80
N PRO A 62 -1.17 -21.92 22.02
CA PRO A 62 -0.47 -21.60 23.26
C PRO A 62 0.84 -22.36 23.49
N HIS A 63 0.90 -23.65 23.15
CA HIS A 63 2.07 -24.51 23.38
C HIS A 63 3.27 -24.16 22.47
N LEU A 64 3.08 -23.41 21.39
CA LEU A 64 4.16 -22.99 20.49
C LEU A 64 4.72 -21.59 20.80
N ARG A 65 4.02 -20.79 21.61
CA ARG A 65 4.34 -19.36 21.81
C ARG A 65 5.66 -19.12 22.52
N LYS A 66 5.93 -19.90 23.58
CA LYS A 66 7.08 -19.68 24.47
C LYS A 66 8.42 -19.76 23.73
N GLU A 67 8.50 -20.62 22.72
CA GLU A 67 9.72 -20.90 21.98
C GLU A 67 9.76 -20.22 20.60
N ALA A 68 8.77 -19.39 20.27
CA ALA A 68 8.73 -18.64 19.02
C ALA A 68 9.64 -17.41 19.06
N THR A 69 10.21 -17.07 17.90
CA THR A 69 10.90 -15.78 17.72
C THR A 69 9.85 -14.70 17.46
N VAL A 70 9.91 -13.58 18.19
CA VAL A 70 8.97 -12.46 18.03
C VAL A 70 9.69 -11.25 17.46
N TYR A 71 9.13 -10.72 16.38
CA TYR A 71 9.53 -9.45 15.80
C TYR A 71 8.49 -8.37 16.08
N LEU A 72 8.96 -7.20 16.49
CA LEU A 72 8.13 -6.01 16.71
C LEU A 72 8.49 -4.95 15.68
N LEU A 73 7.53 -4.12 15.29
CA LEU A 73 7.68 -3.09 14.28
C LEU A 73 8.09 -1.77 14.92
N ASP A 74 9.26 -1.26 14.58
CA ASP A 74 9.61 0.15 14.78
C ASP A 74 9.15 0.94 13.55
N PRO A 75 8.16 1.85 13.64
CA PRO A 75 7.70 2.64 12.51
C PRO A 75 8.78 3.47 11.81
N ALA A 76 9.92 3.72 12.46
CA ALA A 76 11.04 4.46 11.90
C ALA A 76 12.13 3.57 11.26
N LYS A 77 12.14 2.25 11.53
CA LYS A 77 13.22 1.35 11.06
C LYS A 77 12.74 0.08 10.37
N GLY A 78 11.56 -0.42 10.71
CA GLY A 78 11.08 -1.75 10.34
C GLY A 78 11.11 -2.72 11.51
N TYR A 79 11.10 -4.03 11.22
CA TYR A 79 11.05 -5.05 12.28
C TYR A 79 12.39 -5.24 13.00
N TYR A 80 12.33 -5.47 14.31
CA TYR A 80 13.45 -5.89 15.14
C TYR A 80 13.05 -7.08 16.03
N ILE A 81 14.03 -7.88 16.45
CA ILE A 81 13.79 -9.04 17.33
C ILE A 81 13.57 -8.53 18.75
N ALA A 82 12.43 -8.85 19.35
CA ALA A 82 12.14 -8.61 20.77
C ALA A 82 12.25 -9.87 21.63
N GLN A 83 12.10 -11.04 21.01
CA GLN A 83 12.30 -12.33 21.67
C GLN A 83 12.93 -13.29 20.67
N LYS A 84 14.04 -13.93 21.03
CA LYS A 84 14.66 -14.98 20.22
C LYS A 84 14.11 -16.33 20.65
N GLY A 85 13.56 -17.09 19.70
CA GLY A 85 13.01 -18.42 19.90
C GLY A 85 13.91 -19.54 19.39
N THR A 86 13.45 -20.78 19.54
CA THR A 86 14.16 -22.02 19.21
C THR A 86 13.35 -23.02 18.38
N ASN A 87 12.03 -22.86 18.27
CA ASN A 87 11.16 -23.81 17.57
C ASN A 87 10.97 -23.53 16.06
N GLY A 88 11.69 -22.53 15.53
CA GLY A 88 11.65 -22.15 14.11
C GLY A 88 10.45 -21.30 13.69
N PHE A 89 9.48 -21.07 14.57
CA PHE A 89 8.38 -20.15 14.29
C PHE A 89 8.80 -18.69 14.47
N VAL A 90 8.29 -17.83 13.60
CA VAL A 90 8.37 -16.37 13.71
C VAL A 90 6.97 -15.79 13.83
N CYS A 91 6.76 -14.91 14.81
CA CYS A 91 5.54 -14.15 15.02
C CYS A 91 5.79 -12.65 14.89
N PHE A 92 4.87 -11.94 14.26
CA PHE A 92 4.92 -10.48 14.11
C PHE A 92 3.53 -9.94 13.78
N ILE A 93 3.36 -8.61 13.85
CA ILE A 93 2.14 -7.94 13.38
C ILE A 93 2.42 -7.26 12.05
N THR A 94 1.72 -7.64 10.99
CA THR A 94 1.73 -6.83 9.77
C THR A 94 0.86 -5.59 9.95
N ARG A 95 1.45 -4.44 9.63
CA ARG A 95 0.79 -3.12 9.58
C ARG A 95 0.78 -2.54 8.16
N THR A 96 1.27 -3.29 7.18
CA THR A 96 1.37 -2.85 5.77
C THR A 96 1.00 -4.01 4.85
N GLU A 97 -0.20 -3.96 4.27
CA GLU A 97 -0.60 -4.86 3.20
C GLU A 97 -0.10 -4.32 1.86
N TRP A 98 1.10 -4.74 1.47
CA TRP A 98 1.80 -4.18 0.31
C TRP A 98 1.07 -4.47 -1.01
N GLU A 99 0.27 -5.53 -1.06
CA GLU A 99 -0.49 -5.92 -2.25
C GLU A 99 -1.56 -4.88 -2.61
N TRP A 100 -2.03 -4.09 -1.66
CA TRP A 100 -3.06 -3.07 -1.91
C TRP A 100 -2.48 -1.82 -2.58
N GLY A 101 -1.17 -1.59 -2.46
CA GLY A 101 -0.55 -0.37 -2.99
C GLY A 101 -1.03 0.89 -2.28
N GLU A 102 -1.48 0.76 -1.03
CA GLU A 102 -1.99 1.85 -0.18
C GLU A 102 -1.39 1.76 1.24
N PHE A 103 -1.10 2.92 1.85
CA PHE A 103 -0.71 2.99 3.26
C PHE A 103 -1.89 3.26 4.16
N ARG A 104 -2.51 2.17 4.60
CA ARG A 104 -3.51 2.19 5.67
C ARG A 104 -2.85 2.25 7.05
N LYS A 105 -3.53 2.88 8.00
CA LYS A 105 -3.09 3.01 9.41
C LYS A 105 -3.85 2.07 10.36
N ASP A 106 -5.00 1.58 9.91
CA ASP A 106 -5.94 0.72 10.62
C ASP A 106 -5.68 -0.78 10.42
N LEU A 107 -4.67 -1.16 9.62
CA LEU A 107 -4.28 -2.56 9.47
C LEU A 107 -3.45 -3.01 10.66
N THR A 108 -3.91 -4.06 11.34
CA THR A 108 -3.19 -4.72 12.43
C THR A 108 -3.53 -6.21 12.40
N MET A 109 -2.68 -7.03 11.78
CA MET A 109 -2.91 -8.47 11.65
C MET A 109 -1.73 -9.27 12.20
N PRO A 110 -1.92 -10.11 13.22
CA PRO A 110 -0.87 -10.98 13.72
C PRO A 110 -0.67 -12.14 12.73
N ILE A 111 0.59 -12.39 12.36
CA ILE A 111 0.97 -13.48 11.45
C ILE A 111 2.05 -14.31 12.14
N SER A 112 1.97 -15.61 11.95
CA SER A 112 3.09 -16.51 12.22
C SER A 112 3.46 -17.32 11.00
N PHE A 113 4.75 -17.56 10.81
CA PHE A 113 5.26 -18.55 9.87
C PHE A 113 6.02 -19.64 10.61
N ASP A 114 5.94 -20.86 10.11
CA ASP A 114 6.85 -21.94 10.45
C ASP A 114 8.26 -21.66 9.90
N ALA A 115 9.19 -22.61 10.04
CA ALA A 115 10.57 -22.43 9.58
C ALA A 115 10.66 -22.21 8.05
N ALA A 116 9.81 -22.88 7.26
CA ALA A 116 9.83 -22.77 5.80
C ALA A 116 9.31 -21.39 5.35
N GLY A 117 8.16 -20.96 5.89
CA GLY A 117 7.60 -19.65 5.64
C GLY A 117 8.47 -18.52 6.18
N THR A 118 9.13 -18.72 7.33
CA THR A 118 10.10 -17.77 7.88
C THR A 118 11.25 -17.54 6.92
N LYS A 119 11.78 -18.61 6.30
CA LYS A 119 12.89 -18.49 5.35
C LYS A 119 12.47 -17.85 4.03
N ALA A 120 11.28 -18.18 3.53
CA ALA A 120 10.85 -17.83 2.18
C ALA A 120 10.03 -16.52 2.09
N ILE A 121 9.15 -16.29 3.06
CA ILE A 121 8.09 -15.26 3.00
C ILE A 121 8.39 -14.08 3.92
N PHE A 122 8.82 -14.32 5.15
CA PHE A 122 9.09 -13.25 6.12
C PHE A 122 10.06 -12.15 5.62
N PRO A 123 11.10 -12.43 4.79
CA PRO A 123 11.95 -11.40 4.21
C PRO A 123 11.20 -10.35 3.37
N VAL A 124 10.06 -10.72 2.78
CA VAL A 124 9.19 -9.76 2.07
C VAL A 124 8.62 -8.74 3.05
N TYR A 125 8.05 -9.21 4.15
CA TYR A 125 7.48 -8.34 5.20
C TYR A 125 8.54 -7.44 5.84
N GLN A 126 9.74 -7.96 6.08
CA GLN A 126 10.86 -7.15 6.57
C GLN A 126 11.23 -6.03 5.61
N ALA A 127 11.38 -6.35 4.31
CA ALA A 127 11.71 -5.35 3.30
C ALA A 127 10.60 -4.30 3.15
N VAL A 128 9.33 -4.72 3.13
CA VAL A 128 8.17 -3.83 3.04
C VAL A 128 8.12 -2.88 4.23
N ALA A 129 8.28 -3.39 5.45
CA ALA A 129 8.29 -2.57 6.66
C ALA A 129 9.42 -1.54 6.64
N ALA A 130 10.64 -1.95 6.25
CA ALA A 130 11.78 -1.04 6.14
C ALA A 130 11.57 0.01 5.04
N MET A 131 11.03 -0.37 3.88
CA MET A 131 10.73 0.57 2.79
C MET A 131 9.68 1.60 3.22
N ARG A 132 8.60 1.20 3.89
CA ARG A 132 7.60 2.13 4.43
C ARG A 132 8.22 3.04 5.49
N ALA A 133 8.96 2.48 6.44
CA ALA A 133 9.61 3.23 7.52
C ALA A 133 10.60 4.27 7.01
N SER A 134 11.26 4.01 5.88
CA SER A 134 12.19 4.95 5.26
C SER A 134 11.53 6.25 4.77
N GLY A 135 10.21 6.24 4.52
CA GLY A 135 9.49 7.37 3.93
C GLY A 135 9.86 7.69 2.46
N LYS A 136 10.76 6.92 1.84
CA LYS A 136 11.28 7.19 0.48
C LYS A 136 10.41 6.65 -0.65
N PHE A 137 9.49 5.73 -0.34
CA PHE A 137 8.68 5.04 -1.33
C PHE A 137 7.20 5.27 -1.07
N THR A 138 6.43 5.47 -2.14
CA THR A 138 4.97 5.38 -2.08
C THR A 138 4.54 3.92 -1.94
N ALA A 139 3.33 3.68 -1.46
CA ALA A 139 2.79 2.33 -1.34
C ALA A 139 2.73 1.59 -2.69
N LYS A 140 2.40 2.31 -3.77
CA LYS A 140 2.45 1.77 -5.13
C LYS A 140 3.87 1.38 -5.54
N GLN A 141 4.87 2.22 -5.27
CA GLN A 141 6.27 1.87 -5.58
C GLN A 141 6.74 0.63 -4.82
N ILE A 142 6.37 0.50 -3.53
CA ILE A 142 6.67 -0.72 -2.76
C ILE A 142 6.03 -1.94 -3.42
N LYS A 143 4.75 -1.86 -3.80
CA LYS A 143 4.06 -2.95 -4.50
C LYS A 143 4.80 -3.36 -5.78
N ASP A 144 5.13 -2.37 -6.63
CA ASP A 144 5.81 -2.61 -7.90
C ASP A 144 7.19 -3.26 -7.69
N ILE A 145 7.96 -2.80 -6.68
CA ILE A 145 9.26 -3.37 -6.30
C ILE A 145 9.12 -4.82 -5.83
N VAL A 146 8.13 -5.13 -4.99
CA VAL A 146 7.93 -6.50 -4.50
C VAL A 146 7.53 -7.44 -5.63
N ILE A 147 6.63 -7.01 -6.52
CA ILE A 147 6.23 -7.78 -7.72
C ILE A 147 7.44 -8.05 -8.63
N ASP A 148 8.27 -7.03 -8.88
CA ASP A 148 9.48 -7.18 -9.69
C ASP A 148 10.48 -8.18 -9.06
N ARG A 149 10.68 -8.11 -7.75
CA ARG A 149 11.52 -9.06 -7.00
C ARG A 149 10.98 -10.49 -7.04
N ILE A 150 9.67 -10.68 -6.97
CA ILE A 150 9.04 -12.00 -7.16
C ILE A 150 9.31 -12.51 -8.58
N ARG A 151 9.08 -11.69 -9.61
CA ARG A 151 9.32 -12.06 -11.02
C ARG A 151 10.78 -12.42 -11.29
N LYS A 152 11.71 -11.71 -10.67
CA LYS A 152 13.17 -11.98 -10.77
C LYS A 152 13.63 -13.14 -9.91
N GLY A 153 12.73 -13.78 -9.15
CA GLY A 153 13.06 -14.91 -8.29
C GLY A 153 13.86 -14.55 -7.04
N VAL A 154 13.90 -13.27 -6.64
CA VAL A 154 14.50 -12.81 -5.37
C VAL A 154 13.67 -13.34 -4.20
N TYR A 155 12.34 -13.27 -4.31
CA TYR A 155 11.42 -13.91 -3.39
C TYR A 155 10.84 -15.15 -4.05
N LYS A 156 10.95 -16.30 -3.38
CA LYS A 156 10.48 -17.60 -3.88
C LYS A 156 9.46 -18.18 -2.91
N ALA A 157 8.51 -18.93 -3.44
CA ALA A 157 7.59 -19.71 -2.61
C ALA A 157 8.37 -20.69 -1.73
N PRO A 158 7.89 -21.01 -0.51
CA PRO A 158 8.49 -22.05 0.30
C PRO A 158 8.47 -23.39 -0.44
N SER A 159 9.51 -24.19 -0.24
CA SER A 159 9.55 -25.57 -0.72
C SER A 159 8.38 -26.35 -0.12
N ARG A 160 7.73 -27.20 -0.92
CA ARG A 160 6.76 -28.15 -0.37
C ARG A 160 7.50 -29.16 0.52
N PRO A 161 6.91 -29.60 1.64
CA PRO A 161 7.41 -30.78 2.34
C PRO A 161 7.47 -31.94 1.35
N LEU A 162 8.60 -32.66 1.35
CA LEU A 162 8.75 -33.92 0.63
C LEU A 162 7.95 -35.02 1.32
#